data_AF-A0A8B6GLP8-F1
#
_entry.id   AF-A0A8B6GLP8-F1
#
_cell.length_a   1.000
_cell.length_b   1.000
_cell.length_c   1.000
_cell.angle_alpha   90.00
_cell.angle_beta   90.00
_cell.angle_gamma   90.00
#
_symmetry.space_group_name_H-M   'P 1'
#
loop_
_entity.id
_entity.type
_entity.pdbx_description
1 polymer ?
#
loop_
_entity_poly.entity_id
_entity_poly.type
_entity_poly.pdbx_seq_one_letter_code
_entity_poly.pdbx_strand_id
1 'polypeptide(L)'
;MYEENCNCPVPCTFNAYQNDISYASTSRFAANKFLAGNVTQELGEKLMNANEVTSRMDGDKLEEFKDLYTNFHTKLSVVEDELFGNLMNLLGEVKIRFSEDFDFLRSVCSWKKWLYGYQEYIVQKNFIRARDAYEERHFHIISLAYTEFILMIENKIMSLNSTVFADEAVRDFLYHQTINILLNRQEIVRRSLINFTELITAYREGVGIFNYTYDSAPKSHNDYAVPVHLMNDSLTHNNYAVKYTDKFESYLNRTYDILTYLKELADNAYANRSVTDDEMFYGIEEFRWLMRNWRYAKAVTYYEVVERPYRILQDRHSEFEQKCFSAEAVMESIEETIHSLTNTIRSVNNTLFAPLHLISSITDRYFSNFVGTKYDIGTQFLSGQVKNGKLDLTNLLQLILTDDSDISSELDRVFSYHLEIYETIVNDQDSFIYYNFSNHSEYLQTFEDIKETITSNYTGLKALVTLYETVGEDGTAFLQSVKNLEEYFSAYMGMMNINNEFIKENFLQLDIFYKQMSYEEITQQEAYDPFALICDIGGSMGLFLGASLLSWCEILDLFITNFMLPRNRPQK
;
A
#
# COMPACT_ATOMS: atom_id res chain seq x y z
N MET A 1 68.23 -55.72 52.54
CA MET A 1 68.44 -57.02 51.88
C MET A 1 68.31 -56.71 50.39
N TYR A 2 69.35 -56.20 49.75
CA TYR A 2 70.63 -56.84 49.42
C TYR A 2 70.44 -58.14 48.64
N GLU A 3 71.09 -58.15 47.47
CA GLU A 3 70.94 -59.04 46.32
C GLU A 3 71.12 -60.52 46.65
N GLU A 4 70.28 -61.37 46.05
CA GLU A 4 70.72 -62.69 45.58
C GLU A 4 70.68 -62.70 44.06
N ASN A 5 71.88 -62.80 43.48
CA ASN A 5 72.12 -62.70 42.05
C ASN A 5 72.03 -64.09 41.42
N CYS A 6 70.82 -64.54 41.09
CA CYS A 6 70.60 -65.76 40.30
C CYS A 6 70.28 -65.40 38.85
N ASN A 7 71.34 -65.39 38.03
CA ASN A 7 71.27 -65.15 36.60
C ASN A 7 70.70 -66.40 35.88
N CYS A 8 69.39 -66.46 35.67
CA CYS A 8 68.78 -67.30 34.64
C CYS A 8 67.66 -66.52 33.95
N PRO A 9 67.70 -66.35 32.60
CA PRO A 9 66.77 -65.49 31.89
C PRO A 9 65.42 -66.19 31.70
N VAL A 10 64.39 -65.69 32.40
CA VAL A 10 62.94 -65.82 32.14
C VAL A 10 62.46 -67.03 31.31
N PRO A 11 61.82 -68.04 31.94
CA PRO A 11 60.84 -68.85 31.26
C PRO A 11 59.53 -68.04 31.12
N CYS A 12 59.25 -67.54 29.92
CA CYS A 12 57.92 -67.05 29.56
C CYS A 12 57.48 -67.68 28.25
N THR A 13 56.51 -68.59 28.32
CA THR A 13 55.79 -69.13 27.17
C THR A 13 54.90 -68.03 26.55
N PHE A 14 55.50 -67.16 25.76
CA PHE A 14 54.76 -66.24 24.89
C PHE A 14 54.60 -66.89 23.51
N ASN A 15 53.36 -67.30 23.20
CA ASN A 15 52.99 -67.53 21.79
C ASN A 15 52.91 -66.16 21.11
N ALA A 16 54.02 -65.73 20.51
CA ALA A 16 54.08 -64.52 19.70
C ALA A 16 53.39 -64.77 18.34
N TYR A 17 52.05 -64.81 18.33
CA TYR A 17 51.29 -64.76 17.08
C TYR A 17 51.51 -63.40 16.42
N GLN A 18 52.39 -63.35 15.42
CA GLN A 18 52.64 -62.14 14.65
C GLN A 18 51.50 -61.93 13.64
N ASN A 19 50.35 -61.51 14.16
CA ASN A 19 49.20 -61.10 13.36
C ASN A 19 49.50 -59.72 12.75
N ASP A 20 49.66 -59.65 11.43
CA ASP A 20 49.73 -58.36 10.73
C ASP A 20 48.34 -57.70 10.80
N ILE A 21 48.24 -56.55 11.45
CA ILE A 21 47.00 -55.76 11.50
C ILE A 21 46.88 -54.93 10.23
N SER A 22 45.97 -55.32 9.34
CA SER A 22 45.56 -54.48 8.21
C SER A 22 44.32 -53.67 8.60
N TYR A 23 44.46 -52.35 8.69
CA TYR A 23 43.32 -51.44 8.74
C TYR A 23 43.02 -50.94 7.32
N ALA A 24 41.85 -51.27 6.79
CA ALA A 24 41.37 -50.74 5.53
C ALA A 24 40.33 -49.66 5.81
N SER A 25 40.48 -48.48 5.20
CA SER A 25 39.35 -47.54 5.12
C SER A 25 38.23 -48.20 4.33
N THR A 26 36.99 -48.12 4.84
CA THR A 26 35.82 -48.73 4.19
C THR A 26 35.72 -48.28 2.74
N SER A 27 35.90 -49.22 1.81
CA SER A 27 35.95 -48.91 0.38
C SER A 27 34.64 -48.28 -0.09
N ARG A 28 34.69 -47.38 -1.10
CA ARG A 28 33.48 -46.79 -1.71
C ARG A 28 32.47 -47.86 -2.17
N PHE A 29 32.95 -49.03 -2.61
CA PHE A 29 32.07 -50.14 -3.00
C PHE A 29 31.38 -50.77 -1.79
N ALA A 30 32.10 -51.02 -0.69
CA ALA A 30 31.51 -51.51 0.56
C ALA A 30 30.50 -50.51 1.13
N ALA A 31 30.86 -49.22 1.22
CA ALA A 31 29.98 -48.15 1.69
C ALA A 31 28.69 -48.06 0.83
N ASN A 32 28.81 -48.08 -0.50
CA ASN A 32 27.64 -48.08 -1.38
C ASN A 32 26.78 -49.35 -1.23
N LYS A 33 27.39 -50.52 -0.98
CA LYS A 33 26.67 -51.77 -0.73
C LYS A 33 25.93 -51.75 0.61
N PHE A 34 26.52 -51.15 1.65
CA PHE A 34 25.82 -50.89 2.91
C PHE A 34 24.65 -49.93 2.70
N LEU A 35 24.87 -48.80 2.02
CA LEU A 35 23.84 -47.80 1.73
C LEU A 35 22.63 -48.35 0.96
N ALA A 36 22.84 -49.34 0.09
CA ALA A 36 21.81 -49.94 -0.75
C ALA A 36 21.02 -51.10 -0.12
N GLY A 37 21.32 -51.51 1.12
CA GLY A 37 20.63 -52.61 1.81
C GLY A 37 19.67 -52.14 2.90
N ASN A 38 18.64 -52.93 3.20
CA ASN A 38 17.62 -52.63 4.25
C ASN A 38 18.19 -52.31 5.65
N VAL A 39 19.46 -52.68 5.90
CA VAL A 39 20.17 -52.40 7.16
C VAL A 39 20.31 -50.89 7.42
N THR A 40 20.32 -50.03 6.40
CA THR A 40 20.34 -48.57 6.60
C THR A 40 19.09 -48.04 7.27
N GLN A 41 17.93 -48.62 7.01
CA GLN A 41 16.67 -48.18 7.62
C GLN A 41 16.65 -48.52 9.12
N GLU A 42 17.00 -49.76 9.48
CA GLU A 42 17.11 -50.19 10.88
C GLU A 42 18.21 -49.41 11.64
N LEU A 43 19.34 -49.12 10.97
CA LEU A 43 20.40 -48.29 11.52
C LEU A 43 19.94 -46.82 11.71
N GLY A 44 19.15 -46.29 10.77
CA GLY A 44 18.56 -44.95 10.86
C GLY A 44 17.60 -44.81 12.03
N GLU A 45 16.71 -45.79 12.23
CA GLU A 45 15.81 -45.84 13.38
C GLU A 45 16.58 -45.92 14.72
N LYS A 46 17.66 -46.71 14.79
CA LYS A 46 18.52 -46.77 15.98
C LYS A 46 19.29 -45.47 16.22
N LEU A 47 19.82 -44.85 15.16
CA LEU A 47 20.53 -43.57 15.23
C LEU A 47 19.61 -42.44 15.69
N MET A 48 18.39 -42.38 15.15
CA MET A 48 17.34 -41.43 15.56
C MET A 48 17.00 -41.59 17.04
N ASN A 49 16.77 -42.82 17.51
CA ASN A 49 16.50 -43.09 18.93
C ASN A 49 17.71 -42.72 19.83
N ALA A 50 18.95 -42.99 19.40
CA ALA A 50 20.15 -42.63 20.16
C ALA A 50 20.36 -41.10 20.23
N ASN A 51 20.12 -40.38 19.14
CA ASN A 51 20.20 -38.92 19.08
C ASN A 51 19.08 -38.24 19.90
N GLU A 52 17.89 -38.84 19.93
CA GLU A 52 16.77 -38.39 20.77
C GLU A 52 17.10 -38.56 22.26
N VAL A 53 17.62 -39.73 22.68
CA VAL A 53 18.08 -39.95 24.07
C VAL A 53 19.20 -38.98 24.43
N THR A 54 20.18 -38.79 23.53
CA THR A 54 21.27 -37.83 23.74
C THR A 54 20.73 -36.40 23.90
N SER A 55 19.79 -35.98 23.06
CA SER A 55 19.17 -34.64 23.13
C SER A 55 18.37 -34.37 24.41
N ARG A 56 18.03 -35.42 25.19
CA ARG A 56 17.31 -35.32 26.46
C ARG A 56 18.19 -35.50 27.69
N MET A 57 19.32 -36.21 27.57
CA MET A 57 20.20 -36.58 28.69
C MET A 57 21.49 -35.73 28.74
N ASP A 58 21.89 -35.14 27.62
CA ASP A 58 23.00 -34.21 27.52
C ASP A 58 22.51 -32.80 27.90
N GLY A 59 22.95 -32.32 29.07
CA GLY A 59 22.45 -31.08 29.67
C GLY A 59 22.64 -29.87 28.77
N ASP A 60 23.85 -29.71 28.22
CA ASP A 60 24.22 -28.57 27.38
C ASP A 60 23.34 -28.50 26.11
N LYS A 61 23.06 -29.65 25.48
CA LYS A 61 22.20 -29.74 24.27
C LYS A 61 20.72 -29.53 24.55
N LEU A 62 20.26 -29.91 25.75
CA LEU A 62 18.88 -29.68 26.18
C LEU A 62 18.65 -28.21 26.54
N GLU A 63 19.63 -27.59 27.20
CA GLU A 63 19.62 -26.16 27.55
C GLU A 63 19.70 -25.29 26.29
N GLU A 64 20.60 -25.58 25.34
CA GLU A 64 20.66 -24.91 24.03
C GLU A 64 19.30 -24.93 23.30
N PHE A 65 18.64 -26.10 23.22
CA PHE A 65 17.33 -26.19 22.58
C PHE A 65 16.26 -25.37 23.33
N LYS A 66 16.29 -25.41 24.67
CA LYS A 66 15.34 -24.71 25.52
C LYS A 66 15.50 -23.19 25.43
N ASP A 67 16.74 -22.68 25.35
CA ASP A 67 17.02 -21.26 25.19
C ASP A 67 16.57 -20.74 23.83
N LEU A 68 16.89 -21.46 22.75
CA LEU A 68 16.42 -21.14 21.40
C LEU A 68 14.88 -21.15 21.33
N TYR A 69 14.24 -22.16 21.92
CA TYR A 69 12.78 -22.24 21.98
C TYR A 69 12.16 -21.13 22.83
N THR A 70 12.74 -20.80 23.98
CA THR A 70 12.23 -19.75 24.88
C THR A 70 12.33 -18.37 24.21
N ASN A 71 13.44 -18.08 23.53
CA ASN A 71 13.63 -16.86 22.75
C ASN A 71 12.64 -16.76 21.57
N PHE A 72 12.39 -17.87 20.87
CA PHE A 72 11.36 -17.93 19.82
C PHE A 72 9.96 -17.71 20.39
N HIS A 73 9.58 -18.38 21.47
CA HIS A 73 8.23 -18.35 22.03
C HIS A 73 7.90 -16.98 22.65
N THR A 74 8.85 -16.32 23.30
CA THR A 74 8.66 -14.94 23.78
C THR A 74 8.50 -13.96 22.62
N LYS A 75 9.31 -14.08 21.55
CA LYS A 75 9.17 -13.22 20.37
C LYS A 75 7.91 -13.53 19.54
N LEU A 76 7.41 -14.76 19.54
CA LEU A 76 6.13 -15.11 18.95
C LEU A 76 4.99 -14.32 19.62
N SER A 77 4.92 -14.37 20.96
CA SER A 77 3.88 -13.64 21.73
C SER A 77 3.94 -12.14 21.47
N VAL A 78 5.13 -11.52 21.50
CA VAL A 78 5.26 -10.07 21.28
C VAL A 78 4.76 -9.66 19.89
N VAL A 79 5.16 -10.38 18.83
CA VAL A 79 4.72 -10.03 17.46
C VAL A 79 3.24 -10.37 17.24
N GLU A 80 2.69 -11.35 17.94
CA GLU A 80 1.26 -11.65 17.92
C GLU A 80 0.44 -10.54 18.60
N ASP A 81 0.88 -10.05 19.76
CA ASP A 81 0.26 -8.93 20.47
C ASP A 81 0.36 -7.62 19.66
N GLU A 82 1.50 -7.35 19.00
CA GLU A 82 1.66 -6.16 18.15
C GLU A 82 0.80 -6.25 16.87
N LEU A 83 0.79 -7.39 16.15
CA LEU A 83 0.00 -7.54 14.91
C LEU A 83 -1.50 -7.62 15.16
N PHE A 84 -1.95 -8.45 16.10
CA PHE A 84 -3.37 -8.78 16.27
C PHE A 84 -4.05 -8.03 17.40
N GLY A 85 -3.28 -7.47 18.34
CA GLY A 85 -3.72 -6.49 19.31
C GLY A 85 -3.54 -5.07 18.77
N ASN A 86 -2.33 -4.53 18.86
CA ASN A 86 -2.07 -3.10 18.67
C ASN A 86 -2.39 -2.62 17.24
N LEU A 87 -1.78 -3.21 16.21
CA LEU A 87 -1.97 -2.79 14.82
C LEU A 87 -3.42 -2.99 14.33
N MET A 88 -4.06 -4.12 14.66
CA MET A 88 -5.46 -4.37 14.28
C MET A 88 -6.46 -3.43 14.96
N ASN A 89 -6.21 -3.05 16.23
CA ASN A 89 -7.02 -2.02 16.91
C ASN A 89 -6.78 -0.64 16.28
N LEU A 90 -5.51 -0.28 16.04
CA LEU A 90 -5.12 0.99 15.42
C LEU A 90 -5.75 1.18 14.04
N LEU A 91 -5.67 0.17 13.16
CA LEU A 91 -6.32 0.19 11.85
C LEU A 91 -7.85 0.31 11.96
N GLY A 92 -8.44 -0.23 13.03
CA GLY A 92 -9.86 -0.05 13.35
C GLY A 92 -10.22 1.39 13.74
N GLU A 93 -9.44 1.99 14.64
CA GLU A 93 -9.62 3.38 15.10
C GLU A 93 -9.40 4.39 13.96
N VAL A 94 -8.30 4.23 13.21
CA VAL A 94 -7.99 5.04 12.01
C VAL A 94 -9.12 4.92 11.00
N LYS A 95 -9.61 3.71 10.72
CA LYS A 95 -10.72 3.51 9.78
C LYS A 95 -12.00 4.23 10.21
N ILE A 96 -12.39 4.11 11.49
CA ILE A 96 -13.63 4.75 11.98
C ILE A 96 -13.52 6.27 11.85
N ARG A 97 -12.44 6.85 12.37
CA ARG A 97 -12.23 8.30 12.34
C ARG A 97 -12.11 8.85 10.92
N PHE A 98 -11.40 8.14 10.04
CA PHE A 98 -11.25 8.52 8.64
C PHE A 98 -12.58 8.46 7.88
N SER A 99 -13.40 7.43 8.14
CA SER A 99 -14.73 7.28 7.55
C SER A 99 -15.69 8.40 8.01
N GLU A 100 -15.63 8.81 9.29
CA GLU A 100 -16.38 9.95 9.81
C GLU A 100 -15.98 11.28 9.14
N ASP A 101 -14.67 11.56 9.03
CA ASP A 101 -14.15 12.74 8.32
C ASP A 101 -14.50 12.71 6.81
N PHE A 102 -14.54 11.51 6.20
CA PHE A 102 -14.88 11.31 4.79
C PHE A 102 -16.36 11.57 4.51
N ASP A 103 -17.28 10.97 5.27
CA ASP A 103 -18.71 11.20 5.08
C ASP A 103 -19.08 12.66 5.39
N PHE A 104 -18.39 13.31 6.34
CA PHE A 104 -18.52 14.74 6.56
C PHE A 104 -18.10 15.55 5.33
N LEU A 105 -16.90 15.34 4.78
CA LEU A 105 -16.44 16.07 3.58
C LEU A 105 -17.32 15.81 2.35
N ARG A 106 -17.78 14.56 2.17
CA ARG A 106 -18.74 14.18 1.12
C ARG A 106 -20.06 14.93 1.27
N SER A 107 -20.56 15.13 2.50
CA SER A 107 -21.77 15.92 2.76
C SER A 107 -21.61 17.39 2.40
N VAL A 108 -20.47 18.01 2.75
CA VAL A 108 -20.10 19.40 2.41
C VAL A 108 -20.03 19.58 0.90
N CYS A 109 -19.33 18.67 0.20
CA CYS A 109 -19.24 18.64 -1.25
C CYS A 109 -20.62 18.50 -1.92
N SER A 110 -21.45 17.56 -1.48
CA SER A 110 -22.79 17.34 -2.05
C SER A 110 -23.69 18.57 -1.87
N TRP A 111 -23.67 19.18 -0.69
CA TRP A 111 -24.45 20.38 -0.39
C TRP A 111 -24.01 21.58 -1.22
N LYS A 112 -22.70 21.81 -1.37
CA LYS A 112 -22.19 22.94 -2.14
C LYS A 112 -22.41 22.77 -3.65
N LYS A 113 -22.25 21.56 -4.19
CA LYS A 113 -22.65 21.21 -5.58
C LYS A 113 -24.14 21.51 -5.82
N TRP A 114 -25.00 21.08 -4.90
CA TRP A 114 -26.44 21.37 -4.96
C TRP A 114 -26.73 22.88 -4.97
N LEU A 115 -26.02 23.68 -4.17
CA LEU A 115 -26.19 25.13 -4.15
C LEU A 115 -25.73 25.79 -5.46
N TYR A 116 -24.62 25.37 -6.05
CA TYR A 116 -24.21 25.85 -7.38
C TYR A 116 -25.24 25.49 -8.45
N GLY A 117 -25.73 24.24 -8.46
CA GLY A 117 -26.83 23.83 -9.36
C GLY A 117 -28.11 24.64 -9.16
N TYR A 118 -28.41 25.07 -7.93
CA TYR A 118 -29.55 25.93 -7.62
C TYR A 118 -29.33 27.37 -8.14
N GLN A 119 -28.15 27.94 -7.91
CA GLN A 119 -27.75 29.26 -8.43
C GLN A 119 -27.78 29.30 -9.98
N GLU A 120 -27.20 28.30 -10.65
CA GLU A 120 -27.29 28.14 -12.10
C GLU A 120 -28.74 28.10 -12.59
N TYR A 121 -29.60 27.31 -11.93
CA TYR A 121 -31.01 27.18 -12.28
C TYR A 121 -31.76 28.50 -12.10
N ILE A 122 -31.52 29.23 -11.01
CA ILE A 122 -32.10 30.56 -10.78
C ILE A 122 -31.69 31.53 -11.89
N VAL A 123 -30.40 31.62 -12.22
CA VAL A 123 -29.91 32.51 -13.29
C VAL A 123 -30.54 32.12 -14.64
N GLN A 124 -30.58 30.83 -14.96
CA GLN A 124 -31.16 30.33 -16.21
C GLN A 124 -32.66 30.62 -16.29
N LYS A 125 -33.43 30.36 -15.23
CA LYS A 125 -34.90 30.41 -15.26
C LYS A 125 -35.49 31.79 -14.96
N ASN A 126 -34.91 32.58 -14.06
CA ASN A 126 -35.47 33.86 -13.67
C ASN A 126 -34.94 35.03 -14.52
N PHE A 127 -33.77 34.88 -15.13
CA PHE A 127 -33.08 35.99 -15.80
C PHE A 127 -32.82 35.74 -17.29
N ILE A 128 -32.16 34.63 -17.65
CA ILE A 128 -31.95 34.26 -19.07
C ILE A 128 -33.29 33.97 -19.76
N ARG A 129 -34.17 33.19 -19.15
CA ARG A 129 -35.50 32.93 -19.72
C ARG A 129 -36.41 34.16 -19.73
N ALA A 130 -36.21 35.13 -18.83
CA ALA A 130 -36.94 36.40 -18.86
C ALA A 130 -36.53 37.23 -20.08
N ARG A 131 -35.22 37.38 -20.32
CA ARG A 131 -34.68 37.92 -21.58
C ARG A 131 -35.28 37.23 -22.80
N ASP A 132 -35.30 35.90 -22.84
CA ASP A 132 -35.86 35.16 -23.99
C ASP A 132 -37.35 35.47 -24.20
N ALA A 133 -38.13 35.53 -23.13
CA ALA A 133 -39.55 35.89 -23.19
C ALA A 133 -39.76 37.35 -23.68
N TYR A 134 -38.87 38.29 -23.32
CA TYR A 134 -38.90 39.65 -23.85
C TYR A 134 -38.42 39.73 -25.31
N GLU A 135 -37.47 38.88 -25.72
CA GLU A 135 -37.04 38.73 -27.11
C GLU A 135 -38.17 38.20 -27.99
N GLU A 136 -38.78 37.08 -27.60
CA GLU A 136 -39.94 36.45 -28.25
C GLU A 136 -41.13 37.41 -28.41
N ARG A 137 -41.34 38.34 -27.47
CA ARG A 137 -42.54 39.21 -27.44
C ARG A 137 -42.33 40.62 -27.99
N HIS A 138 -41.15 41.22 -27.86
CA HIS A 138 -40.93 42.64 -28.18
C HIS A 138 -39.58 42.94 -28.85
N PHE A 139 -38.45 42.49 -28.28
CA PHE A 139 -37.14 42.95 -28.76
C PHE A 139 -36.79 42.48 -30.19
N HIS A 140 -37.27 41.30 -30.63
CA HIS A 140 -37.04 40.89 -32.02
C HIS A 140 -37.79 41.81 -32.99
N ILE A 141 -39.03 42.18 -32.65
CA ILE A 141 -39.96 42.93 -33.51
C ILE A 141 -39.39 44.30 -33.88
N ILE A 142 -38.76 45.01 -32.92
CA ILE A 142 -38.17 46.35 -33.13
C ILE A 142 -37.22 46.37 -34.32
N SER A 143 -36.28 45.42 -34.35
CA SER A 143 -35.28 45.30 -35.42
C SER A 143 -35.71 44.45 -36.63
N LEU A 144 -36.91 43.85 -36.60
CA LEU A 144 -37.38 42.99 -37.68
C LEU A 144 -37.75 43.83 -38.91
N ALA A 145 -37.14 43.50 -40.05
CA ALA A 145 -37.39 44.15 -41.35
C ALA A 145 -37.32 45.70 -41.29
N TYR A 146 -36.46 46.27 -40.43
CA TYR A 146 -36.43 47.71 -40.16
C TYR A 146 -36.22 48.58 -41.42
N THR A 147 -35.46 48.09 -42.40
CA THR A 147 -35.27 48.74 -43.70
C THR A 147 -36.57 48.80 -44.52
N GLU A 148 -37.35 47.72 -44.56
CA GLU A 148 -38.64 47.67 -45.27
C GLU A 148 -39.67 48.54 -44.56
N PHE A 149 -39.71 48.49 -43.22
CA PHE A 149 -40.56 49.34 -42.39
C PHE A 149 -40.32 50.82 -42.68
N ILE A 150 -39.07 51.28 -42.68
CA ILE A 150 -38.78 52.71 -42.85
C ILE A 150 -39.02 53.17 -44.30
N LEU A 151 -38.71 52.34 -45.31
CA LEU A 151 -39.05 52.61 -46.71
C LEU A 151 -40.57 52.66 -46.94
N MET A 152 -41.35 51.83 -46.25
CA MET A 152 -42.81 51.89 -46.30
C MET A 152 -43.34 53.19 -45.70
N ILE A 153 -42.78 53.66 -44.58
CA ILE A 153 -43.15 54.93 -43.95
C ILE A 153 -42.79 56.12 -44.86
N GLU A 154 -41.59 56.14 -45.43
CA GLU A 154 -41.15 57.14 -46.43
C GLU A 154 -42.15 57.25 -47.58
N ASN A 155 -42.43 56.14 -48.28
CA ASN A 155 -43.36 56.13 -49.40
C ASN A 155 -44.76 56.62 -49.01
N LYS A 156 -45.22 56.29 -47.79
CA LYS A 156 -46.52 56.74 -47.27
C LYS A 156 -46.55 58.25 -47.01
N ILE A 157 -45.55 58.80 -46.33
CA ILE A 157 -45.50 60.24 -46.00
C ILE A 157 -45.27 61.08 -47.26
N MET A 158 -44.36 60.65 -48.15
CA MET A 158 -44.13 61.32 -49.43
C MET A 158 -45.36 61.26 -50.36
N SER A 159 -46.14 60.17 -50.29
CA SER A 159 -47.45 60.11 -50.95
C SER A 159 -48.41 61.17 -50.38
N LEU A 160 -48.54 61.31 -49.06
CA LEU A 160 -49.42 62.32 -48.43
C LEU A 160 -49.09 63.76 -48.84
N ASN A 161 -47.80 64.04 -49.07
CA ASN A 161 -47.29 65.34 -49.54
C ASN A 161 -47.68 65.64 -51.01
N SER A 162 -47.99 64.60 -51.80
CA SER A 162 -48.29 64.72 -53.23
C SER A 162 -49.59 65.50 -53.52
N THR A 163 -49.61 66.20 -54.65
CA THR A 163 -50.82 66.84 -55.18
C THR A 163 -51.75 65.87 -55.91
N VAL A 164 -51.31 64.63 -56.18
CA VAL A 164 -51.94 63.69 -57.12
C VAL A 164 -52.89 62.68 -56.42
N PHE A 165 -53.74 63.17 -55.51
CA PHE A 165 -54.88 62.39 -55.00
C PHE A 165 -56.16 62.76 -55.73
N ALA A 166 -56.83 61.77 -56.30
CA ALA A 166 -58.13 61.95 -56.97
C ALA A 166 -59.32 61.98 -55.99
N ASP A 167 -59.14 61.46 -54.77
CA ASP A 167 -60.13 61.40 -53.71
C ASP A 167 -59.45 61.72 -52.36
N GLU A 168 -60.02 62.66 -51.60
CA GLU A 168 -59.48 63.04 -50.29
C GLU A 168 -59.72 61.96 -49.22
N ALA A 169 -60.75 61.12 -49.36
CA ALA A 169 -61.00 60.01 -48.43
C ALA A 169 -59.87 58.96 -48.48
N VAL A 170 -59.22 58.79 -49.63
CA VAL A 170 -58.06 57.91 -49.78
C VAL A 170 -56.82 58.51 -49.09
N ARG A 171 -56.64 59.84 -49.15
CA ARG A 171 -55.56 60.54 -48.43
C ARG A 171 -55.75 60.44 -46.91
N ASP A 172 -56.98 60.59 -46.44
CA ASP A 172 -57.37 60.45 -45.03
C ASP A 172 -57.11 59.03 -44.49
N PHE A 173 -57.58 58.01 -45.22
CA PHE A 173 -57.30 56.61 -44.90
C PHE A 173 -55.80 56.31 -44.86
N LEU A 174 -55.04 56.81 -45.83
CA LEU A 174 -53.58 56.62 -45.89
C LEU A 174 -52.88 57.26 -44.69
N TYR A 175 -53.29 58.46 -44.29
CA TYR A 175 -52.78 59.16 -43.12
C TYR A 175 -53.05 58.37 -41.84
N HIS A 176 -54.32 58.02 -41.57
CA HIS A 176 -54.68 57.24 -40.39
C HIS A 176 -53.99 55.87 -40.34
N GLN A 177 -53.83 55.18 -41.47
CA GLN A 177 -53.06 53.93 -41.52
C GLN A 177 -51.58 54.16 -41.17
N THR A 178 -50.97 55.25 -41.64
CA THR A 178 -49.55 55.58 -41.40
C THR A 178 -49.29 55.93 -39.94
N ILE A 179 -50.14 56.77 -39.35
CA ILE A 179 -50.10 57.10 -37.91
C ILE A 179 -50.28 55.85 -37.06
N ASN A 180 -51.24 54.97 -37.38
CA ASN A 180 -51.45 53.72 -36.64
C ASN A 180 -50.22 52.79 -36.69
N ILE A 181 -49.52 52.72 -37.83
CA ILE A 181 -48.28 51.93 -37.95
C ILE A 181 -47.15 52.52 -37.09
N LEU A 182 -46.98 53.84 -37.09
CA LEU A 182 -45.98 54.52 -36.27
C LEU A 182 -46.27 54.39 -34.77
N LEU A 183 -47.52 54.63 -34.35
CA LEU A 183 -47.95 54.48 -32.95
C LEU A 183 -47.77 53.05 -32.43
N ASN A 184 -48.11 52.04 -33.24
CA ASN A 184 -47.88 50.63 -32.87
C ASN A 184 -46.37 50.35 -32.69
N ARG A 185 -45.52 50.87 -33.59
CA ARG A 185 -44.06 50.75 -33.46
C ARG A 185 -43.54 51.45 -32.19
N GLN A 186 -44.05 52.64 -31.87
CA GLN A 186 -43.71 53.38 -30.65
C GLN A 186 -44.11 52.63 -29.38
N GLU A 187 -45.31 52.03 -29.33
CA GLU A 187 -45.74 51.23 -28.19
C GLU A 187 -44.84 50.00 -28.00
N ILE A 188 -44.42 49.32 -29.08
CA ILE A 188 -43.46 48.20 -28.98
C ILE A 188 -42.11 48.67 -28.41
N VAL A 189 -41.58 49.81 -28.89
CA VAL A 189 -40.34 50.40 -28.36
C VAL A 189 -40.47 50.75 -26.88
N ARG A 190 -41.59 51.37 -26.49
CA ARG A 190 -41.90 51.73 -25.10
C ARG A 190 -42.03 50.51 -24.19
N ARG A 191 -42.65 49.42 -24.67
CA ARG A 191 -42.73 48.13 -23.94
C ARG A 191 -41.36 47.50 -23.78
N SER A 192 -40.53 47.51 -24.81
CA SER A 192 -39.15 47.04 -24.71
C SER A 192 -38.30 47.85 -23.74
N LEU A 193 -38.48 49.17 -23.67
CA LEU A 193 -37.82 50.01 -22.67
C LEU A 193 -38.19 49.53 -21.25
N ILE A 194 -39.49 49.40 -20.96
CA ILE A 194 -39.99 48.93 -19.65
C ILE A 194 -39.46 47.54 -19.31
N ASN A 195 -39.53 46.58 -20.24
CA ASN A 195 -39.03 45.22 -20.02
C ASN A 195 -37.50 45.18 -19.78
N PHE A 196 -36.74 46.08 -20.41
CA PHE A 196 -35.30 46.18 -20.21
C PHE A 196 -34.97 46.79 -18.84
N THR A 197 -35.68 47.87 -18.45
CA THR A 197 -35.54 48.45 -17.11
C THR A 197 -35.94 47.45 -16.02
N GLU A 198 -37.03 46.70 -16.20
CA GLU A 198 -37.44 45.61 -15.30
C GLU A 198 -36.33 44.55 -15.16
N LEU A 199 -35.76 44.09 -16.28
CA LEU A 199 -34.67 43.12 -16.27
C LEU A 199 -33.41 43.64 -15.55
N ILE A 200 -32.96 44.87 -15.85
CA ILE A 200 -31.74 45.43 -15.24
C ILE A 200 -31.95 45.75 -13.76
N THR A 201 -33.14 46.19 -13.34
CA THR A 201 -33.48 46.37 -11.92
C THR A 201 -33.47 45.04 -11.18
N ALA A 202 -34.11 44.00 -11.74
CA ALA A 202 -34.08 42.64 -11.21
C ALA A 202 -32.64 42.09 -11.07
N TYR A 203 -31.75 42.39 -12.02
CA TYR A 203 -30.32 42.03 -11.93
C TYR A 203 -29.57 42.72 -10.78
N ARG A 204 -29.89 44.00 -10.51
CA ARG A 204 -29.24 44.79 -9.44
C ARG A 204 -29.73 44.41 -8.05
N GLU A 205 -31.04 44.21 -7.92
CA GLU A 205 -31.72 43.91 -6.66
C GLU A 205 -31.70 42.41 -6.30
N GLY A 206 -31.38 41.53 -7.26
CA GLY A 206 -31.38 40.09 -7.06
C GLY A 206 -32.78 39.45 -7.03
N VAL A 207 -33.83 40.19 -7.40
CA VAL A 207 -35.21 39.72 -7.31
C VAL A 207 -35.61 38.94 -8.57
N GLY A 208 -36.11 37.71 -8.41
CA GLY A 208 -36.51 36.87 -9.54
C GLY A 208 -37.78 37.35 -10.24
N ILE A 209 -37.74 37.48 -11.57
CA ILE A 209 -38.91 37.87 -12.40
C ILE A 209 -39.97 36.75 -12.46
N PHE A 210 -39.54 35.49 -12.34
CA PHE A 210 -40.40 34.33 -12.31
C PHE A 210 -40.25 33.56 -10.98
N ASN A 211 -41.17 32.64 -10.72
CA ASN A 211 -41.20 31.88 -9.48
C ASN A 211 -41.29 30.37 -9.74
N TYR A 212 -40.13 29.80 -10.12
CA TYR A 212 -39.92 28.38 -10.36
C TYR A 212 -39.47 27.64 -9.07
N THR A 213 -39.62 26.31 -9.05
CA THR A 213 -39.06 25.42 -8.02
C THR A 213 -37.81 24.74 -8.56
N TYR A 214 -36.74 24.70 -7.77
CA TYR A 214 -35.57 23.86 -8.03
C TYR A 214 -35.63 22.62 -7.14
N ASP A 215 -35.63 21.43 -7.75
CA ASP A 215 -35.70 20.15 -7.05
C ASP A 215 -36.80 20.15 -5.95
N SER A 216 -36.40 19.95 -4.69
CA SER A 216 -37.25 19.91 -3.48
C SER A 216 -37.26 21.23 -2.70
N ALA A 217 -36.54 22.27 -3.16
CA ALA A 217 -36.44 23.54 -2.47
C ALA A 217 -37.78 24.32 -2.46
N PRO A 218 -38.23 24.84 -1.30
CA PRO A 218 -39.37 25.74 -1.23
C PRO A 218 -39.11 27.03 -2.03
N LYS A 219 -40.13 27.52 -2.73
CA LYS A 219 -40.07 28.77 -3.53
C LYS A 219 -39.56 30.00 -2.77
N SER A 220 -39.77 30.05 -1.45
CA SER A 220 -39.28 31.11 -0.57
C SER A 220 -37.76 31.13 -0.39
N HIS A 221 -37.04 30.10 -0.85
CA HIS A 221 -35.58 30.04 -0.81
C HIS A 221 -34.94 30.76 -2.00
N ASN A 222 -35.70 30.99 -3.09
CA ASN A 222 -35.18 31.51 -4.36
C ASN A 222 -34.45 32.84 -4.19
N ASP A 223 -35.03 33.77 -3.43
CA ASP A 223 -34.49 35.14 -3.27
C ASP A 223 -33.15 35.17 -2.50
N TYR A 224 -32.86 34.13 -1.70
CA TYR A 224 -31.61 34.00 -0.94
C TYR A 224 -30.50 33.26 -1.70
N ALA A 225 -30.87 32.47 -2.71
CA ALA A 225 -29.96 31.69 -3.55
C ALA A 225 -29.56 32.41 -4.84
N VAL A 226 -29.89 33.71 -4.98
CA VAL A 226 -29.49 34.51 -6.14
C VAL A 226 -28.04 34.98 -5.97
N PRO A 227 -27.13 34.77 -6.95
CA PRO A 227 -25.73 35.19 -6.87
C PRO A 227 -25.61 36.69 -7.20
N VAL A 228 -26.07 37.54 -6.29
CA VAL A 228 -26.24 39.00 -6.49
C VAL A 228 -24.90 39.72 -6.72
N HIS A 229 -23.80 39.23 -6.15
CA HIS A 229 -22.48 39.85 -6.33
C HIS A 229 -21.96 39.63 -7.76
N LEU A 230 -22.04 38.40 -8.29
CA LEU A 230 -21.67 38.04 -9.65
C LEU A 230 -22.58 38.70 -10.71
N MET A 231 -23.87 38.84 -10.39
CA MET A 231 -24.82 39.54 -11.26
C MET A 231 -24.51 41.05 -11.35
N ASN A 232 -24.19 41.69 -10.23
CA ASN A 232 -23.76 43.09 -10.22
C ASN A 232 -22.37 43.28 -10.86
N ASP A 233 -21.40 42.40 -10.59
CA ASP A 233 -20.10 42.40 -11.27
C ASP A 233 -20.27 42.36 -12.79
N SER A 234 -21.18 41.52 -13.29
CA SER A 234 -21.41 41.38 -14.73
C SER A 234 -21.84 42.68 -15.43
N LEU A 235 -22.48 43.62 -14.72
CA LEU A 235 -22.81 44.97 -15.24
C LEU A 235 -21.56 45.87 -15.39
N THR A 236 -20.53 45.67 -14.57
CA THR A 236 -19.37 46.58 -14.44
C THR A 236 -18.01 45.99 -14.84
N HIS A 237 -17.92 44.67 -15.01
CA HIS A 237 -16.65 43.94 -15.13
C HIS A 237 -15.78 44.36 -16.33
N ASN A 238 -16.37 44.95 -17.39
CA ASN A 238 -15.61 45.48 -18.51
C ASN A 238 -16.29 46.71 -19.17
N ASN A 239 -15.49 47.44 -19.95
CA ASN A 239 -15.93 48.66 -20.64
C ASN A 239 -17.02 48.43 -21.70
N TYR A 240 -17.24 47.20 -22.17
CA TYR A 240 -18.31 46.87 -23.11
C TYR A 240 -19.64 46.68 -22.38
N ALA A 241 -19.67 45.95 -21.26
CA ALA A 241 -20.85 45.74 -20.43
C ALA A 241 -21.49 47.08 -20.01
N VAL A 242 -20.71 47.97 -19.40
CA VAL A 242 -21.16 49.32 -19.00
C VAL A 242 -21.69 50.09 -20.21
N LYS A 243 -20.84 50.28 -21.24
CA LYS A 243 -21.14 51.11 -22.41
C LYS A 243 -22.34 50.63 -23.22
N TYR A 244 -22.54 49.31 -23.35
CA TYR A 244 -23.61 48.76 -24.18
C TYR A 244 -24.92 48.55 -23.41
N THR A 245 -24.87 48.42 -22.08
CA THR A 245 -26.07 48.51 -21.22
C THR A 245 -26.68 49.92 -21.30
N ASP A 246 -25.89 50.97 -21.09
CA ASP A 246 -26.38 52.37 -21.19
C ASP A 246 -26.87 52.70 -22.61
N LYS A 247 -26.15 52.22 -23.64
CA LYS A 247 -26.55 52.41 -25.04
C LYS A 247 -27.80 51.63 -25.42
N PHE A 248 -28.10 50.51 -24.80
CA PHE A 248 -29.32 49.75 -25.06
C PHE A 248 -30.54 50.66 -24.80
N GLU A 249 -30.57 51.28 -23.62
CA GLU A 249 -31.63 52.21 -23.22
C GLU A 249 -31.62 53.49 -24.08
N SER A 250 -30.45 54.11 -24.23
CA SER A 250 -30.29 55.36 -25.02
C SER A 250 -30.74 55.21 -26.47
N TYR A 251 -30.45 54.08 -27.12
CA TYR A 251 -30.90 53.82 -28.49
C TYR A 251 -32.41 53.55 -28.58
N LEU A 252 -33.04 52.92 -27.57
CA LEU A 252 -34.50 52.77 -27.55
C LEU A 252 -35.20 54.12 -27.35
N ASN A 253 -34.71 54.97 -26.44
CA ASN A 253 -35.25 56.31 -26.24
C ASN A 253 -35.15 57.15 -27.54
N ARG A 254 -33.97 57.20 -28.17
CA ARG A 254 -33.80 57.89 -29.47
C ARG A 254 -34.66 57.28 -30.60
N THR A 255 -34.96 55.97 -30.53
CA THR A 255 -35.88 55.33 -31.48
C THR A 255 -37.32 55.80 -31.26
N TYR A 256 -37.73 56.00 -30.01
CA TYR A 256 -39.04 56.58 -29.70
C TYR A 256 -39.14 58.03 -30.20
N ASP A 257 -38.07 58.81 -30.03
CA ASP A 257 -37.97 60.19 -30.51
C ASP A 257 -38.06 60.28 -32.05
N ILE A 258 -37.27 59.47 -32.79
CA ILE A 258 -37.30 59.52 -34.27
C ILE A 258 -38.64 59.04 -34.84
N LEU A 259 -39.33 58.12 -34.18
CA LEU A 259 -40.69 57.72 -34.54
C LEU A 259 -41.72 58.83 -34.24
N THR A 260 -41.49 59.65 -33.21
CA THR A 260 -42.30 60.84 -32.94
C THR A 260 -42.09 61.90 -34.03
N TYR A 261 -40.84 62.14 -34.41
CA TYR A 261 -40.49 63.03 -35.53
C TYR A 261 -41.11 62.58 -36.86
N LEU A 262 -41.03 61.29 -37.21
CA LEU A 262 -41.68 60.75 -38.41
C LEU A 262 -43.22 60.89 -38.37
N LYS A 263 -43.82 60.82 -37.18
CA LYS A 263 -45.26 61.07 -37.00
C LYS A 263 -45.58 62.55 -37.20
N GLU A 264 -44.78 63.48 -36.67
CA GLU A 264 -44.93 64.92 -36.89
C GLU A 264 -44.76 65.30 -38.38
N LEU A 265 -43.83 64.65 -39.11
CA LEU A 265 -43.74 64.78 -40.57
C LEU A 265 -44.98 64.26 -41.29
N ALA A 266 -45.59 63.15 -40.83
CA ALA A 266 -46.85 62.66 -41.38
C ALA A 266 -48.02 63.62 -41.13
N ASP A 267 -48.10 64.21 -39.94
CA ASP A 267 -49.08 65.23 -39.54
C ASP A 267 -48.92 66.49 -40.44
N ASN A 268 -47.69 66.97 -40.65
CA ASN A 268 -47.37 68.11 -41.52
C ASN A 268 -47.63 67.83 -43.02
N ALA A 269 -47.30 66.63 -43.51
CA ALA A 269 -47.62 66.22 -44.88
C ALA A 269 -49.13 66.22 -45.14
N TYR A 270 -49.92 65.72 -44.20
CA TYR A 270 -51.38 65.65 -44.32
C TYR A 270 -52.05 67.03 -44.22
N ALA A 271 -51.65 67.85 -43.24
CA ALA A 271 -52.27 69.15 -42.97
C ALA A 271 -51.81 70.26 -43.93
N ASN A 272 -50.50 70.38 -44.13
CA ASN A 272 -49.88 71.54 -44.78
C ASN A 272 -49.28 71.22 -46.16
N ARG A 273 -49.14 69.94 -46.52
CA ARG A 273 -48.40 69.46 -47.72
C ARG A 273 -46.99 70.09 -47.79
N SER A 274 -46.31 70.05 -46.66
CA SER A 274 -44.97 70.60 -46.47
C SER A 274 -44.08 69.59 -45.76
N VAL A 275 -43.40 68.75 -46.54
CA VAL A 275 -42.26 67.92 -46.12
C VAL A 275 -41.20 68.02 -47.20
N THR A 276 -39.94 68.19 -46.79
CA THR A 276 -38.77 68.21 -47.69
C THR A 276 -38.08 66.85 -47.76
N ASP A 277 -37.35 66.60 -48.84
CA ASP A 277 -36.55 65.38 -49.01
C ASP A 277 -35.47 65.25 -47.92
N ASP A 278 -34.89 66.37 -47.45
CA ASP A 278 -33.88 66.40 -46.39
C ASP A 278 -34.43 65.99 -45.01
N GLU A 279 -35.63 66.46 -44.65
CA GLU A 279 -36.33 66.06 -43.41
C GLU A 279 -36.66 64.55 -43.41
N MET A 280 -37.14 64.06 -44.55
CA MET A 280 -37.43 62.64 -44.74
C MET A 280 -36.15 61.79 -44.66
N PHE A 281 -35.08 62.20 -45.35
CA PHE A 281 -33.79 61.52 -45.36
C PHE A 281 -33.18 61.42 -43.94
N TYR A 282 -33.26 62.50 -43.15
CA TYR A 282 -32.81 62.49 -41.76
C TYR A 282 -33.57 61.44 -40.93
N GLY A 283 -34.91 61.43 -41.01
CA GLY A 283 -35.75 60.45 -40.30
C GLY A 283 -35.42 58.99 -40.65
N ILE A 284 -35.13 58.73 -41.93
CA ILE A 284 -34.80 57.39 -42.44
C ILE A 284 -33.43 56.91 -41.96
N GLU A 285 -32.39 57.71 -42.18
CA GLU A 285 -31.01 57.29 -41.89
C GLU A 285 -30.72 57.24 -40.38
N GLU A 286 -31.28 58.15 -39.59
CA GLU A 286 -31.19 58.09 -38.12
C GLU A 286 -31.89 56.83 -37.59
N PHE A 287 -33.08 56.49 -38.07
CA PHE A 287 -33.76 55.24 -37.68
C PHE A 287 -32.96 53.99 -38.08
N ARG A 288 -32.41 53.94 -39.31
CA ARG A 288 -31.55 52.82 -39.77
C ARG A 288 -30.29 52.71 -38.92
N TRP A 289 -29.65 53.83 -38.59
CA TRP A 289 -28.47 53.89 -37.74
C TRP A 289 -28.79 53.38 -36.32
N LEU A 290 -29.88 53.84 -35.72
CA LEU A 290 -30.34 53.40 -34.40
C LEU A 290 -30.60 51.89 -34.37
N MET A 291 -31.36 51.35 -35.33
CA MET A 291 -31.69 49.92 -35.39
C MET A 291 -30.45 49.02 -35.54
N ARG A 292 -29.49 49.42 -36.39
CA ARG A 292 -28.22 48.68 -36.56
C ARG A 292 -27.39 48.67 -35.27
N ASN A 293 -27.22 49.84 -34.64
CA ASN A 293 -26.41 49.97 -33.43
C ASN A 293 -27.08 49.34 -32.19
N TRP A 294 -28.41 49.44 -32.08
CA TRP A 294 -29.17 48.80 -31.02
C TRP A 294 -29.12 47.28 -31.11
N ARG A 295 -29.24 46.68 -32.32
CA ARG A 295 -29.07 45.23 -32.50
C ARG A 295 -27.70 44.75 -32.00
N TYR A 296 -26.64 45.54 -32.22
CA TYR A 296 -25.30 45.23 -31.69
C TYR A 296 -25.24 45.40 -30.16
N ALA A 297 -25.75 46.52 -29.62
CA ALA A 297 -25.81 46.75 -28.17
C ALA A 297 -26.57 45.64 -27.43
N LYS A 298 -27.69 45.17 -27.99
CA LYS A 298 -28.47 44.03 -27.50
C LYS A 298 -27.64 42.74 -27.45
N ALA A 299 -26.98 42.38 -28.55
CA ALA A 299 -26.15 41.17 -28.59
C ALA A 299 -25.00 41.21 -27.58
N VAL A 300 -24.32 42.35 -27.43
CA VAL A 300 -23.27 42.53 -26.42
C VAL A 300 -23.84 42.42 -25.00
N THR A 301 -24.96 43.11 -24.71
CA THR A 301 -25.59 43.07 -23.37
C THR A 301 -26.04 41.65 -23.01
N TYR A 302 -26.58 40.89 -23.97
CA TYR A 302 -26.99 39.50 -23.73
C TYR A 302 -25.81 38.61 -23.32
N TYR A 303 -24.68 38.70 -24.02
CA TYR A 303 -23.53 37.83 -23.78
C TYR A 303 -22.67 38.27 -22.58
N GLU A 304 -22.42 39.58 -22.46
CA GLU A 304 -21.53 40.16 -21.43
C GLU A 304 -22.20 40.35 -20.07
N VAL A 305 -23.53 40.56 -20.04
CA VAL A 305 -24.29 40.83 -18.80
C VAL A 305 -25.23 39.68 -18.46
N VAL A 306 -26.10 39.28 -19.39
CA VAL A 306 -27.20 38.34 -19.06
C VAL A 306 -26.70 36.89 -18.93
N GLU A 307 -25.91 36.42 -19.88
CA GLU A 307 -25.39 35.04 -19.92
C GLU A 307 -24.09 34.84 -19.11
N ARG A 308 -23.37 35.92 -18.77
CA ARG A 308 -22.08 35.83 -18.09
C ARG A 308 -22.15 35.18 -16.70
N PRO A 309 -23.09 35.52 -15.79
CA PRO A 309 -23.19 34.86 -14.50
C PRO A 309 -23.37 33.35 -14.62
N TYR A 310 -24.24 32.91 -15.54
CA TYR A 310 -24.50 31.48 -15.76
C TYR A 310 -23.24 30.73 -16.19
N ARG A 311 -22.47 31.28 -17.16
CA ARG A 311 -21.20 30.67 -17.60
C ARG A 311 -20.18 30.57 -16.46
N ILE A 312 -20.01 31.64 -15.67
CA ILE A 312 -19.08 31.64 -14.54
C ILE A 312 -19.50 30.65 -13.44
N LEU A 313 -20.82 30.50 -13.19
CA LEU A 313 -21.31 29.49 -12.25
C LEU A 313 -21.03 28.07 -12.74
N GLN A 314 -21.25 27.77 -14.03
CA GLN A 314 -20.92 26.47 -14.61
C GLN A 314 -19.41 26.16 -14.49
N ASP A 315 -18.55 27.15 -14.75
CA ASP A 315 -17.10 27.00 -14.59
C ASP A 315 -16.72 26.75 -13.12
N ARG A 316 -17.25 27.54 -12.17
CA ARG A 316 -17.04 27.36 -10.71
C ARG A 316 -17.53 26.00 -10.22
N HIS A 317 -18.71 25.57 -10.68
CA HIS A 317 -19.31 24.30 -10.28
C HIS A 317 -18.49 23.12 -10.79
N SER A 318 -18.04 23.15 -12.05
CA SER A 318 -17.18 22.11 -12.64
C SER A 318 -15.82 22.03 -11.93
N GLU A 319 -15.20 23.17 -11.62
CA GLU A 319 -13.93 23.21 -10.86
C GLU A 319 -14.10 22.64 -9.45
N PHE A 320 -15.16 23.05 -8.74
CA PHE A 320 -15.47 22.55 -7.40
C PHE A 320 -15.80 21.05 -7.41
N GLU A 321 -16.52 20.57 -8.43
CA GLU A 321 -16.81 19.15 -8.62
C GLU A 321 -15.53 18.34 -8.85
N GLN A 322 -14.57 18.86 -9.63
CA GLN A 322 -13.28 18.21 -9.83
C GLN A 322 -12.47 18.12 -8.53
N LYS A 323 -12.48 19.16 -7.68
CA LYS A 323 -11.83 19.14 -6.36
C LYS A 323 -12.44 18.06 -5.45
N CYS A 324 -13.77 18.04 -5.33
CA CYS A 324 -14.50 17.03 -4.56
C CYS A 324 -14.24 15.60 -5.05
N PHE A 325 -14.29 15.36 -6.37
CA PHE A 325 -13.99 14.05 -6.95
C PHE A 325 -12.54 13.62 -6.71
N SER A 326 -11.59 14.56 -6.75
CA SER A 326 -10.17 14.27 -6.49
C SER A 326 -9.92 13.92 -5.02
N ALA A 327 -10.64 14.55 -4.08
CA ALA A 327 -10.61 14.17 -2.67
C ALA A 327 -11.20 12.77 -2.45
N GLU A 328 -12.41 12.52 -2.99
CA GLU A 328 -13.14 11.25 -2.86
C GLU A 328 -12.33 10.07 -3.39
N ALA A 329 -11.69 10.19 -4.55
CA ALA A 329 -10.86 9.13 -5.13
C ALA A 329 -9.61 8.78 -4.29
N VAL A 330 -8.99 9.75 -3.60
CA VAL A 330 -7.87 9.47 -2.69
C VAL A 330 -8.37 8.88 -1.37
N MET A 331 -9.57 9.29 -0.90
CA MET A 331 -10.17 8.73 0.31
C MET A 331 -10.58 7.25 0.11
N GLU A 332 -11.11 6.90 -1.05
CA GLU A 332 -11.38 5.50 -1.42
C GLU A 332 -10.09 4.66 -1.48
N SER A 333 -8.99 5.21 -2.01
CA SER A 333 -7.66 4.55 -2.02
C SER A 333 -7.15 4.18 -0.62
N ILE A 334 -7.30 5.11 0.35
CA ILE A 334 -6.92 4.88 1.75
C ILE A 334 -7.80 3.77 2.38
N GLU A 335 -9.12 3.79 2.15
CA GLU A 335 -10.03 2.75 2.67
C GLU A 335 -9.71 1.35 2.09
N GLU A 336 -9.41 1.27 0.80
CA GLU A 336 -8.99 0.01 0.14
C GLU A 336 -7.66 -0.50 0.71
N THR A 337 -6.68 0.39 0.92
CA THR A 337 -5.37 0.05 1.49
C THR A 337 -5.50 -0.49 2.92
N ILE A 338 -6.24 0.23 3.79
CA ILE A 338 -6.54 -0.24 5.16
C ILE A 338 -7.27 -1.60 5.13
N HIS A 339 -8.22 -1.80 4.21
CA HIS A 339 -8.94 -3.07 4.08
C HIS A 339 -8.02 -4.22 3.63
N SER A 340 -7.14 -3.97 2.65
CA SER A 340 -6.15 -4.91 2.14
C SER A 340 -5.17 -5.35 3.23
N LEU A 341 -4.61 -4.39 3.97
CA LEU A 341 -3.69 -4.64 5.07
C LEU A 341 -4.36 -5.45 6.19
N THR A 342 -5.57 -5.06 6.60
CA THR A 342 -6.37 -5.79 7.62
C THR A 342 -6.61 -7.25 7.21
N ASN A 343 -6.92 -7.50 5.92
CA ASN A 343 -7.13 -8.86 5.42
C ASN A 343 -5.83 -9.67 5.34
N THR A 344 -4.71 -9.01 4.99
CA THR A 344 -3.38 -9.65 4.92
C THR A 344 -2.92 -10.08 6.32
N ILE A 345 -3.09 -9.24 7.34
CA ILE A 345 -2.84 -9.59 8.75
C ILE A 345 -3.64 -10.83 9.15
N ARG A 346 -4.96 -10.85 8.90
CA ARG A 346 -5.82 -12.02 9.17
C ARG A 346 -5.37 -13.29 8.43
N SER A 347 -4.84 -13.16 7.21
CA SER A 347 -4.32 -14.30 6.44
C SER A 347 -3.09 -14.90 7.11
N VAL A 348 -2.13 -14.06 7.52
CA VAL A 348 -0.87 -14.48 8.16
C VAL A 348 -1.11 -15.22 9.49
N ASN A 349 -2.17 -14.88 10.24
CA ASN A 349 -2.57 -15.67 11.42
C ASN A 349 -2.79 -17.16 11.07
N ASN A 350 -3.55 -17.40 10.01
CA ASN A 350 -3.91 -18.74 9.57
C ASN A 350 -2.75 -19.49 8.89
N THR A 351 -1.89 -18.78 8.14
CA THR A 351 -0.78 -19.43 7.42
C THR A 351 0.47 -19.66 8.26
N LEU A 352 0.73 -18.83 9.29
CA LEU A 352 1.93 -18.92 10.14
C LEU A 352 1.64 -19.13 11.63
N PHE A 353 0.89 -18.24 12.28
CA PHE A 353 0.80 -18.22 13.75
C PHE A 353 0.07 -19.45 14.31
N ALA A 354 -1.07 -19.83 13.74
CA ALA A 354 -1.79 -21.03 14.18
C ALA A 354 -0.95 -22.34 14.07
N PRO A 355 -0.20 -22.60 12.97
CA PRO A 355 0.80 -23.68 12.92
C PRO A 355 1.90 -23.58 13.99
N LEU A 356 2.44 -22.39 14.24
CA LEU A 356 3.49 -22.20 15.25
C LEU A 356 3.00 -22.46 16.67
N HIS A 357 1.74 -22.10 16.99
CA HIS A 357 1.11 -22.46 18.27
C HIS A 357 0.97 -23.97 18.48
N LEU A 358 0.63 -24.72 17.41
CA LEU A 358 0.60 -26.18 17.47
C LEU A 358 1.99 -26.75 17.74
N ILE A 359 3.02 -26.22 17.09
CA ILE A 359 4.42 -26.65 17.30
C ILE A 359 4.91 -26.28 18.71
N SER A 360 4.58 -25.10 19.22
CA SER A 360 4.84 -24.72 20.61
C SER A 360 4.18 -25.70 21.59
N SER A 361 2.89 -25.99 21.43
CA SER A 361 2.19 -26.95 22.28
C SER A 361 2.77 -28.39 22.24
N ILE A 362 3.36 -28.80 21.12
CA ILE A 362 4.10 -30.08 21.04
C ILE A 362 5.45 -29.96 21.78
N THR A 363 6.15 -28.84 21.61
CA THR A 363 7.47 -28.57 22.22
C THR A 363 7.38 -28.42 23.74
N ASP A 364 6.35 -27.77 24.26
CA ASP A 364 6.08 -27.69 25.70
C ASP A 364 5.84 -29.08 26.31
N ARG A 365 5.14 -29.97 25.58
CA ARG A 365 4.92 -31.37 26.01
C ARG A 365 6.17 -32.23 25.91
N TYR A 366 7.07 -31.94 24.97
CA TYR A 366 8.39 -32.56 24.87
C TYR A 366 9.25 -32.26 26.10
N PHE A 367 9.24 -31.02 26.59
CA PHE A 367 9.97 -30.59 27.79
C PHE A 367 9.29 -31.01 29.11
N SER A 368 7.97 -30.86 29.22
CA SER A 368 7.24 -31.07 30.50
C SER A 368 6.90 -32.53 30.78
N ASN A 369 6.49 -33.29 29.76
CA ASN A 369 5.92 -34.63 29.91
C ASN A 369 6.74 -35.73 29.21
N PHE A 370 7.87 -35.38 28.58
CA PHE A 370 8.69 -36.28 27.76
C PHE A 370 7.91 -36.96 26.62
N VAL A 371 6.90 -36.27 26.06
CA VAL A 371 6.04 -36.78 24.98
C VAL A 371 6.48 -36.24 23.61
N GLY A 372 6.54 -37.13 22.61
CA GLY A 372 7.00 -36.80 21.25
C GLY A 372 8.52 -36.79 21.11
N THR A 373 9.03 -36.72 19.89
CA THR A 373 10.47 -36.61 19.62
C THR A 373 10.86 -35.22 19.13
N LYS A 374 12.13 -34.86 19.32
CA LYS A 374 12.74 -33.64 18.75
C LYS A 374 12.75 -33.68 17.22
N TYR A 375 12.80 -34.89 16.65
CA TYR A 375 12.65 -35.11 15.21
C TYR A 375 11.27 -34.66 14.72
N ASP A 376 10.18 -35.12 15.37
CA ASP A 376 8.81 -34.76 14.99
C ASP A 376 8.59 -33.24 15.01
N ILE A 377 9.05 -32.57 16.08
CA ILE A 377 9.00 -31.10 16.21
C ILE A 377 9.72 -30.44 15.02
N GLY A 378 10.95 -30.85 14.75
CA GLY A 378 11.73 -30.33 13.63
C GLY A 378 11.06 -30.56 12.27
N THR A 379 10.36 -31.70 12.06
CA THR A 379 9.69 -31.97 10.77
C THR A 379 8.49 -31.06 10.53
N GLN A 380 7.80 -30.66 11.60
CA GLN A 380 6.70 -29.69 11.51
C GLN A 380 7.24 -28.27 11.36
N PHE A 381 8.30 -27.90 12.07
CA PHE A 381 8.91 -26.58 11.99
C PHE A 381 9.57 -26.32 10.62
N LEU A 382 10.24 -27.32 10.03
CA LEU A 382 10.82 -27.25 8.69
C LEU A 382 9.81 -27.56 7.56
N SER A 383 8.51 -27.64 7.87
CA SER A 383 7.48 -27.95 6.89
C SER A 383 7.32 -26.83 5.85
N GLY A 384 6.81 -27.20 4.67
CA GLY A 384 6.47 -26.21 3.63
C GLY A 384 5.42 -25.18 4.07
N GLN A 385 4.58 -25.51 5.06
CA GLN A 385 3.59 -24.59 5.62
C GLN A 385 4.25 -23.45 6.39
N VAL A 386 5.13 -23.77 7.37
CA VAL A 386 5.87 -22.75 8.14
C VAL A 386 6.76 -21.91 7.22
N LYS A 387 7.43 -22.55 6.25
CA LYS A 387 8.25 -21.84 5.26
C LYS A 387 7.45 -20.83 4.42
N ASN A 388 6.23 -21.19 3.99
CA ASN A 388 5.37 -20.29 3.23
C ASN A 388 4.80 -19.18 4.14
N GLY A 389 4.29 -19.52 5.33
CA GLY A 389 3.79 -18.52 6.28
C GLY A 389 4.86 -17.50 6.70
N LYS A 390 6.12 -17.91 6.81
CA LYS A 390 7.26 -17.01 7.05
C LYS A 390 7.48 -16.03 5.89
N LEU A 391 7.28 -16.48 4.65
CA LEU A 391 7.32 -15.61 3.47
C LEU A 391 6.13 -14.64 3.47
N ASP A 392 4.92 -15.10 3.82
CA ASP A 392 3.74 -14.25 3.95
C ASP A 392 3.96 -13.14 4.99
N LEU A 393 4.50 -13.47 6.17
CA LEU A 393 4.87 -12.49 7.19
C LEU A 393 5.98 -11.53 6.71
N THR A 394 7.00 -12.03 6.01
CA THR A 394 8.06 -11.18 5.46
C THR A 394 7.49 -10.16 4.47
N ASN A 395 6.55 -10.59 3.61
CA ASN A 395 5.86 -9.72 2.66
C ASN A 395 4.94 -8.72 3.39
N LEU A 396 4.23 -9.14 4.44
CA LEU A 396 3.39 -8.25 5.27
C LEU A 396 4.23 -7.15 5.95
N LEU A 397 5.42 -7.45 6.49
CA LEU A 397 6.30 -6.45 7.08
C LEU A 397 6.82 -5.43 6.04
N GLN A 398 7.08 -5.88 4.81
CA GLN A 398 7.43 -4.98 3.69
C GLN A 398 6.25 -4.14 3.21
N LEU A 399 5.04 -4.72 3.23
CA LEU A 399 3.80 -4.02 2.90
C LEU A 399 3.52 -2.91 3.93
N ILE A 400 3.56 -3.21 5.23
CA ILE A 400 3.41 -2.23 6.33
C ILE A 400 4.38 -1.05 6.14
N LEU A 401 5.65 -1.31 5.81
CA LEU A 401 6.67 -0.28 5.54
C LEU A 401 6.32 0.62 4.34
N THR A 402 5.65 0.07 3.33
CA THR A 402 5.29 0.80 2.11
C THR A 402 4.00 1.59 2.34
N ASP A 403 2.96 0.90 2.83
CA ASP A 403 1.65 1.45 3.16
C ASP A 403 1.72 2.58 4.20
N ASP A 404 2.62 2.51 5.20
CA ASP A 404 2.83 3.60 6.16
C ASP A 404 3.25 4.92 5.46
N SER A 405 4.15 4.82 4.47
CA SER A 405 4.60 5.96 3.69
C SER A 405 3.56 6.43 2.66
N ASP A 406 2.82 5.50 2.05
CA ASP A 406 1.80 5.81 1.05
C ASP A 406 0.54 6.41 1.70
N ILE A 407 0.01 5.84 2.78
CA ILE A 407 -1.13 6.40 3.55
C ILE A 407 -0.76 7.79 4.10
N SER A 408 0.45 7.98 4.62
CA SER A 408 0.92 9.30 5.09
C SER A 408 0.94 10.35 3.96
N SER A 409 1.35 9.96 2.76
CA SER A 409 1.36 10.80 1.55
C SER A 409 -0.05 11.08 1.02
N GLU A 410 -0.93 10.07 1.00
CA GLU A 410 -2.33 10.23 0.60
C GLU A 410 -3.10 11.12 1.59
N LEU A 411 -2.87 10.99 2.90
CA LEU A 411 -3.46 11.88 3.91
C LEU A 411 -3.06 13.34 3.71
N ASP A 412 -1.81 13.63 3.34
CA ASP A 412 -1.36 15.00 3.01
C ASP A 412 -2.07 15.55 1.75
N ARG A 413 -2.40 14.68 0.78
CA ARG A 413 -3.20 15.06 -0.39
C ARG A 413 -4.66 15.31 -0.04
N VAL A 414 -5.29 14.45 0.77
CA VAL A 414 -6.67 14.65 1.24
C VAL A 414 -6.77 15.94 2.06
N PHE A 415 -5.82 16.21 2.96
CA PHE A 415 -5.72 17.47 3.70
C PHE A 415 -5.68 18.69 2.77
N SER A 416 -4.85 18.63 1.72
CA SER A 416 -4.73 19.69 0.73
C SER A 416 -6.07 19.96 0.02
N TYR A 417 -6.75 18.91 -0.45
CA TYR A 417 -8.08 19.07 -1.07
C TYR A 417 -9.15 19.56 -0.08
N HIS A 418 -9.12 19.11 1.18
CA HIS A 418 -10.04 19.57 2.23
C HIS A 418 -9.91 21.09 2.42
N LEU A 419 -8.67 21.62 2.46
CA LEU A 419 -8.43 23.06 2.51
C LEU A 419 -8.92 23.77 1.25
N GLU A 420 -8.62 23.29 0.03
CA GLU A 420 -9.08 23.91 -1.22
C GLU A 420 -10.62 23.95 -1.35
N ILE A 421 -11.31 22.92 -0.86
CA ILE A 421 -12.77 22.83 -0.81
C ILE A 421 -13.33 23.93 0.10
N TYR A 422 -12.81 24.06 1.32
CA TYR A 422 -13.25 25.09 2.26
C TYR A 422 -12.83 26.50 1.85
N GLU A 423 -11.66 26.68 1.24
CA GLU A 423 -11.25 27.97 0.66
C GLU A 423 -12.24 28.41 -0.43
N THR A 424 -12.69 27.47 -1.27
CA THR A 424 -13.71 27.75 -2.30
C THR A 424 -15.07 28.09 -1.67
N ILE A 425 -15.47 27.42 -0.59
CA ILE A 425 -16.75 27.65 0.09
C ILE A 425 -16.78 29.00 0.82
N VAL A 426 -15.74 29.31 1.60
CA VAL A 426 -15.64 30.52 2.44
C VAL A 426 -15.40 31.78 1.62
N ASN A 427 -14.73 31.69 0.48
CA ASN A 427 -14.51 32.86 -0.38
C ASN A 427 -15.66 33.13 -1.37
N ASP A 428 -16.66 32.25 -1.47
CA ASP A 428 -17.80 32.41 -2.40
C ASP A 428 -18.88 33.35 -1.85
N GLN A 429 -18.60 34.66 -1.95
CA GLN A 429 -19.48 35.76 -1.52
C GLN A 429 -20.91 35.67 -2.08
N ASP A 430 -21.07 35.11 -3.28
CA ASP A 430 -22.37 34.88 -3.92
C ASP A 430 -23.30 33.94 -3.14
N SER A 431 -22.74 33.12 -2.25
CA SER A 431 -23.49 32.15 -1.45
C SER A 431 -23.73 32.59 0.00
N PHE A 432 -23.09 33.67 0.49
CA PHE A 432 -23.17 34.09 1.89
C PHE A 432 -24.61 34.38 2.38
N ILE A 433 -25.45 34.95 1.50
CA ILE A 433 -26.86 35.20 1.79
C ILE A 433 -27.58 33.87 2.07
N TYR A 434 -27.31 32.85 1.25
CA TYR A 434 -27.88 31.52 1.43
C TYR A 434 -27.32 30.79 2.65
N TYR A 435 -26.01 30.93 2.94
CA TYR A 435 -25.37 30.35 4.12
C TYR A 435 -26.06 30.82 5.40
N ASN A 436 -26.23 32.14 5.54
CA ASN A 436 -26.92 32.76 6.67
C ASN A 436 -28.40 32.33 6.75
N PHE A 437 -29.11 32.34 5.62
CA PHE A 437 -30.52 31.93 5.55
C PHE A 437 -30.74 30.44 5.90
N SER A 438 -29.81 29.57 5.52
CA SER A 438 -29.88 28.12 5.77
C SER A 438 -29.22 27.67 7.08
N ASN A 439 -28.80 28.62 7.93
CA ASN A 439 -28.08 28.40 9.20
C ASN A 439 -26.70 27.73 9.10
N HIS A 440 -26.04 27.74 7.95
CA HIS A 440 -24.67 27.24 7.78
C HIS A 440 -23.64 28.32 8.17
N SER A 441 -23.62 28.66 9.45
CA SER A 441 -22.74 29.71 10.03
C SER A 441 -21.25 29.38 9.97
N GLU A 442 -20.92 28.09 9.90
CA GLU A 442 -19.57 27.54 9.71
C GLU A 442 -18.92 28.02 8.41
N TYR A 443 -19.70 28.21 7.33
CA TYR A 443 -19.20 28.73 6.05
C TYR A 443 -19.04 30.26 6.02
N LEU A 444 -19.34 30.96 7.12
CA LEU A 444 -19.17 32.41 7.30
C LEU A 444 -18.00 32.77 8.23
N GLN A 445 -17.23 31.78 8.69
CA GLN A 445 -16.01 31.97 9.49
C GLN A 445 -14.83 32.42 8.62
N THR A 446 -13.70 32.81 9.21
CA THR A 446 -12.51 33.08 8.40
C THR A 446 -11.85 31.78 7.96
N PHE A 447 -11.22 31.78 6.79
CA PHE A 447 -10.53 30.60 6.28
C PHE A 447 -9.42 30.11 7.22
N GLU A 448 -8.75 31.02 7.95
CA GLU A 448 -7.67 30.64 8.87
C GLU A 448 -8.21 29.90 10.11
N ASP A 449 -9.36 30.29 10.67
CA ASP A 449 -9.99 29.59 11.81
C ASP A 449 -10.36 28.13 11.44
N ILE A 450 -10.92 27.95 10.24
CA ILE A 450 -11.28 26.62 9.71
C ILE A 450 -10.01 25.81 9.43
N LYS A 451 -9.00 26.43 8.81
CA LYS A 451 -7.71 25.80 8.50
C LYS A 451 -6.97 25.34 9.76
N GLU A 452 -6.97 26.11 10.84
CA GLU A 452 -6.43 25.67 12.14
C GLU A 452 -7.17 24.42 12.65
N THR A 453 -8.50 24.41 12.58
CA THR A 453 -9.35 23.28 12.99
C THR A 453 -9.06 22.02 12.18
N ILE A 454 -9.04 22.13 10.84
CA ILE A 454 -8.70 21.01 9.94
C ILE A 454 -7.27 20.54 10.22
N THR A 455 -6.29 21.45 10.33
CA THR A 455 -4.88 21.09 10.61
C THR A 455 -4.74 20.32 11.92
N SER A 456 -5.47 20.71 12.97
CA SER A 456 -5.48 19.97 14.24
C SER A 456 -6.04 18.55 14.08
N ASN A 457 -7.13 18.37 13.34
CA ASN A 457 -7.74 17.06 13.09
C ASN A 457 -6.81 16.15 12.30
N TYR A 458 -6.24 16.63 11.18
CA TYR A 458 -5.31 15.85 10.35
C TYR A 458 -3.99 15.55 11.07
N THR A 459 -3.46 16.48 11.87
CA THR A 459 -2.28 16.20 12.70
C THR A 459 -2.59 15.10 13.73
N GLY A 460 -3.76 15.14 14.35
CA GLY A 460 -4.23 14.11 15.28
C GLY A 460 -4.55 12.77 14.63
N LEU A 461 -4.87 12.72 13.32
CA LEU A 461 -5.04 11.48 12.56
C LEU A 461 -3.68 10.93 12.10
N LYS A 462 -2.79 11.79 11.59
CA LYS A 462 -1.44 11.41 11.17
C LYS A 462 -0.59 10.89 12.33
N ALA A 463 -0.79 11.42 13.55
CA ALA A 463 -0.17 10.89 14.77
C ALA A 463 -0.70 9.51 15.21
N LEU A 464 -1.81 9.02 14.65
CA LEU A 464 -2.26 7.63 14.80
C LEU A 464 -1.66 6.73 13.72
N VAL A 465 -1.35 7.25 12.53
CA VAL A 465 -0.75 6.46 11.43
C VAL A 465 0.78 6.41 11.60
N THR A 466 1.23 5.61 12.56
CA THR A 466 2.64 5.24 12.77
C THR A 466 2.79 3.71 12.78
N LEU A 467 2.38 3.08 11.68
CA LEU A 467 2.23 1.62 11.57
C LEU A 467 3.58 0.92 11.75
N TYR A 468 4.65 1.47 11.18
CA TYR A 468 5.99 0.86 11.27
C TYR A 468 6.53 0.81 12.71
N GLU A 469 6.28 1.84 13.52
CA GLU A 469 6.78 1.91 14.91
C GLU A 469 6.18 0.79 15.79
N THR A 470 4.98 0.30 15.46
CA THR A 470 4.31 -0.77 16.22
C THR A 470 4.85 -2.18 15.95
N VAL A 471 5.30 -2.48 14.72
CA VAL A 471 5.62 -3.88 14.32
C VAL A 471 7.06 -4.07 13.83
N GLY A 472 7.75 -3.01 13.40
CA GLY A 472 9.00 -3.09 12.64
C GLY A 472 10.12 -3.88 13.31
N GLU A 473 10.55 -3.46 14.51
CA GLU A 473 11.69 -4.08 15.20
C GLU A 473 11.36 -5.51 15.66
N ASP A 474 10.22 -5.72 16.32
CA ASP A 474 9.86 -7.03 16.86
C ASP A 474 9.56 -8.07 15.77
N GLY A 475 8.90 -7.68 14.67
CA GLY A 475 8.68 -8.55 13.51
C GLY A 475 10.00 -9.10 12.94
N THR A 476 11.03 -8.26 12.82
CA THR A 476 12.35 -8.71 12.36
C THR A 476 13.09 -9.57 13.40
N ALA A 477 12.99 -9.23 14.68
CA ALA A 477 13.58 -10.01 15.76
C ALA A 477 12.97 -11.43 15.85
N PHE A 478 11.65 -11.54 15.66
CA PHE A 478 10.94 -12.80 15.57
C PHE A 478 11.37 -13.63 14.36
N LEU A 479 11.43 -13.05 13.16
CA LEU A 479 11.92 -13.74 11.96
C LEU A 479 13.35 -14.28 12.13
N GLN A 480 14.21 -13.55 12.85
CA GLN A 480 15.55 -14.03 13.19
C GLN A 480 15.51 -15.18 14.21
N SER A 481 14.59 -15.18 15.18
CA SER A 481 14.41 -16.30 16.11
C SER A 481 13.93 -17.57 15.40
N VAL A 482 13.03 -17.44 14.42
CA VAL A 482 12.57 -18.53 13.56
C VAL A 482 13.74 -19.10 12.76
N LYS A 483 14.55 -18.23 12.13
CA LYS A 483 15.73 -18.64 11.37
C LYS A 483 16.73 -19.42 12.23
N ASN A 484 16.99 -18.99 13.47
CA ASN A 484 17.90 -19.70 14.38
C ASN A 484 17.40 -21.13 14.66
N LEU A 485 16.09 -21.32 14.87
CA LEU A 485 15.49 -22.65 15.03
C LEU A 485 15.50 -23.47 13.72
N GLU A 486 15.29 -22.84 12.56
CA GLU A 486 15.40 -23.52 11.25
C GLU A 486 16.81 -24.08 11.05
N GLU A 487 17.85 -23.29 11.32
CA GLU A 487 19.25 -23.71 11.24
C GLU A 487 19.55 -24.83 12.25
N TYR A 488 19.05 -24.71 13.48
CA TYR A 488 19.19 -25.73 14.53
C TYR A 488 18.56 -27.08 14.16
N PHE A 489 17.29 -27.09 13.74
CA PHE A 489 16.62 -28.32 13.32
C PHE A 489 17.21 -28.91 12.04
N SER A 490 17.67 -28.06 11.11
CA SER A 490 18.36 -28.52 9.90
C SER A 490 19.68 -29.22 10.22
N ALA A 491 20.46 -28.68 11.16
CA ALA A 491 21.68 -29.31 11.65
C ALA A 491 21.39 -30.64 12.37
N TYR A 492 20.40 -30.66 13.28
CA TYR A 492 19.97 -31.86 13.99
C TYR A 492 19.55 -32.98 13.02
N MET A 493 18.76 -32.65 11.98
CA MET A 493 18.36 -33.61 10.95
C MET A 493 19.51 -34.06 10.06
N GLY A 494 20.46 -33.16 9.75
CA GLY A 494 21.68 -33.49 9.01
C GLY A 494 22.48 -34.61 9.69
N MET A 495 22.56 -34.60 11.02
CA MET A 495 23.25 -35.64 11.81
C MET A 495 22.59 -37.03 11.72
N MET A 496 21.33 -37.14 11.28
CA MET A 496 20.63 -38.41 11.08
C MET A 496 20.70 -38.93 9.64
N ASN A 497 21.31 -38.17 8.72
CA ASN A 497 21.45 -38.58 7.33
C ASN A 497 22.65 -39.53 7.14
N ILE A 498 22.37 -40.84 7.05
CA ILE A 498 23.38 -41.87 6.79
C ILE A 498 23.84 -41.77 5.34
N ASN A 499 24.88 -40.96 5.12
CA ASN A 499 25.51 -40.73 3.82
C ASN A 499 26.88 -41.44 3.72
N ASN A 500 27.57 -41.27 2.58
CA ASN A 500 28.88 -41.87 2.30
C ASN A 500 30.05 -41.21 3.08
N GLU A 501 29.78 -40.13 3.81
CA GLU A 501 30.74 -39.42 4.66
C GLU A 501 30.62 -39.95 6.09
N PHE A 502 29.40 -39.96 6.64
CA PHE A 502 29.04 -40.59 7.92
C PHE A 502 29.58 -42.02 8.04
N ILE A 503 29.45 -42.84 6.98
CA ILE A 503 30.00 -44.21 6.99
C ILE A 503 31.53 -44.21 7.13
N LYS A 504 32.25 -43.33 6.45
CA LYS A 504 33.73 -43.32 6.54
C LYS A 504 34.24 -42.80 7.87
N GLU A 505 33.51 -41.87 8.49
CA GLU A 505 33.91 -41.27 9.76
C GLU A 505 33.59 -42.16 10.95
N ASN A 506 32.52 -42.98 10.87
CA ASN A 506 32.02 -43.76 12.00
C ASN A 506 32.24 -45.28 11.88
N PHE A 507 32.48 -45.84 10.68
CA PHE A 507 32.63 -47.30 10.49
C PHE A 507 34.07 -47.69 10.17
N LEU A 508 34.60 -48.62 10.96
CA LEU A 508 35.89 -49.28 10.75
C LEU A 508 35.67 -50.78 10.50
N GLN A 509 36.33 -51.33 9.48
CA GLN A 509 36.48 -52.77 9.32
C GLN A 509 37.91 -53.17 9.70
N LEU A 510 38.03 -54.15 10.60
CA LEU A 510 39.29 -54.70 11.08
C LEU A 510 39.36 -56.19 10.75
N ASP A 511 40.17 -56.55 9.75
CA ASP A 511 40.34 -57.93 9.32
C ASP A 511 41.65 -58.49 9.93
N ILE A 512 41.52 -59.40 10.90
CA ILE A 512 42.66 -60.08 11.54
C ILE A 512 42.83 -61.47 10.92
N PHE A 513 43.99 -61.72 10.31
CA PHE A 513 44.30 -63.00 9.69
C PHE A 513 45.79 -63.36 9.84
N TYR A 514 46.10 -64.66 9.75
CA TYR A 514 47.48 -65.13 9.75
C TYR A 514 48.17 -64.81 8.42
N LYS A 515 49.38 -64.24 8.49
CA LYS A 515 50.19 -63.85 7.32
C LYS A 515 50.48 -65.03 6.38
N GLN A 516 50.72 -66.21 6.96
CA GLN A 516 51.06 -67.47 6.27
C GLN A 516 50.55 -68.66 7.11
N MET A 517 50.36 -69.84 6.50
CA MET A 517 50.09 -71.09 7.25
C MET A 517 51.40 -71.71 7.78
N SER A 518 52.11 -70.96 8.60
CA SER A 518 53.29 -71.38 9.35
C SER A 518 53.17 -70.92 10.79
N TYR A 519 53.76 -71.68 11.71
CA TYR A 519 53.96 -71.29 13.10
C TYR A 519 55.45 -71.33 13.42
N GLU A 520 55.91 -70.40 14.23
CA GLU A 520 57.28 -70.39 14.73
C GLU A 520 57.31 -71.07 16.11
N GLU A 521 58.04 -72.17 16.22
CA GLU A 521 58.20 -72.92 17.47
C GLU A 521 59.61 -72.69 18.02
N ILE A 522 59.71 -71.91 19.09
CA ILE A 522 60.99 -71.63 19.77
C ILE A 522 61.15 -72.62 20.92
N THR A 523 62.01 -73.62 20.74
CA THR A 523 62.36 -74.60 21.77
C THR A 523 63.76 -74.31 22.34
N GLN A 524 63.91 -74.43 23.66
CA GLN A 524 65.22 -74.42 24.31
C GLN A 524 65.79 -75.85 24.35
N GLN A 525 67.05 -76.00 23.96
CA GLN A 525 67.80 -77.26 24.07
C GLN A 525 68.85 -77.14 25.18
N GLU A 526 69.08 -78.22 25.91
CA GLU A 526 70.10 -78.25 26.97
C GLU A 526 71.50 -78.03 26.36
N ALA A 527 72.20 -76.99 26.81
CA ALA A 527 73.48 -76.61 26.23
C ALA A 527 74.65 -77.56 26.58
N TYR A 528 74.46 -78.44 27.57
CA TYR A 528 75.50 -79.36 28.03
C TYR A 528 74.89 -80.60 28.70
N ASP A 529 75.04 -81.75 28.05
CA ASP A 529 74.51 -83.06 28.47
C ASP A 529 75.34 -83.63 29.65
N PRO A 530 74.73 -84.18 30.72
CA PRO A 530 75.43 -84.96 31.75
C PRO A 530 76.39 -86.05 31.22
N PHE A 531 76.12 -86.65 30.07
CA PHE A 531 77.05 -87.58 29.42
C PHE A 531 78.31 -86.89 28.89
N ALA A 532 78.19 -85.66 28.36
CA ALA A 532 79.34 -84.86 27.93
C ALA A 532 80.25 -84.52 29.12
N LEU A 533 79.66 -84.16 30.27
CA LEU A 533 80.41 -83.89 31.51
C LEU A 533 81.29 -85.08 31.94
N ILE A 534 80.75 -86.30 31.91
CA ILE A 534 81.47 -87.50 32.31
C ILE A 534 82.58 -87.84 31.31
N CYS A 535 82.32 -87.67 30.01
CA CYS A 535 83.34 -87.83 28.96
C CYS A 535 84.49 -86.84 29.12
N ASP A 536 84.21 -85.57 29.39
CA ASP A 536 85.25 -84.53 29.56
C ASP A 536 86.09 -84.76 30.83
N ILE A 537 85.47 -85.18 31.94
CA ILE A 537 86.19 -85.58 33.16
C ILE A 537 87.07 -86.80 32.91
N GLY A 538 86.52 -87.85 32.26
CA GLY A 538 87.26 -89.08 31.94
C GLY A 538 88.43 -88.83 30.99
N GLY A 539 88.22 -88.02 29.94
CA GLY A 539 89.27 -87.59 29.01
C GLY A 539 90.37 -86.79 29.70
N SER A 540 90.00 -85.84 30.55
CA SER A 540 90.96 -85.03 31.33
C SER A 540 91.80 -85.88 32.29
N MET A 541 91.16 -86.80 33.03
CA MET A 541 91.84 -87.66 33.99
C MET A 541 92.79 -88.66 33.32
N GLY A 542 92.36 -89.24 32.18
CA GLY A 542 93.19 -90.11 31.36
C GLY A 542 94.39 -89.39 30.73
N LEU A 543 94.20 -88.15 30.27
CA LEU A 543 95.26 -87.35 29.64
C LEU A 543 96.37 -86.93 30.61
N PHE A 544 96.00 -86.42 31.80
CA PHE A 544 96.97 -85.83 32.74
C PHE A 544 97.62 -86.82 33.70
N LEU A 545 96.90 -87.86 34.13
CA LEU A 545 97.39 -88.80 35.15
C LEU A 545 97.73 -90.18 34.58
N GLY A 546 97.34 -90.49 33.34
CA GLY A 546 97.36 -91.86 32.81
C GLY A 546 96.45 -92.82 33.58
N ALA A 547 95.61 -92.29 34.48
CA ALA A 547 94.79 -93.04 35.40
C ALA A 547 93.43 -93.35 34.77
N SER A 548 92.98 -94.59 34.93
CA SER A 548 91.66 -95.05 34.49
C SER A 548 90.77 -95.37 35.70
N LEU A 549 89.52 -95.75 35.45
CA LEU A 549 88.63 -96.26 36.51
C LEU A 549 89.28 -97.45 37.26
N LEU A 550 90.03 -98.30 36.55
CA LEU A 550 90.78 -99.40 37.15
C LEU A 550 91.85 -98.90 38.13
N SER A 551 92.56 -97.83 37.80
CA SER A 551 93.56 -97.21 38.69
C SER A 551 92.92 -96.67 39.98
N TRP A 552 91.67 -96.19 39.90
CA TRP A 552 90.92 -95.75 41.08
C TRP A 552 90.47 -96.93 41.95
N CYS A 553 90.05 -98.04 41.34
CA CYS A 553 89.79 -99.30 42.04
C CYS A 553 91.06 -99.88 42.69
N GLU A 554 92.23 -99.75 42.05
CA GLU A 554 93.51 -100.23 42.58
C GLU A 554 93.96 -99.43 43.82
N ILE A 555 93.73 -98.10 43.83
CA ILE A 555 93.91 -97.25 45.01
C ILE A 555 92.94 -97.65 46.14
N LEU A 556 91.67 -97.96 45.83
CA LEU A 556 90.72 -98.47 46.82
C LEU A 556 91.15 -99.81 47.41
N ASP A 557 91.59 -100.76 46.60
CA ASP A 557 92.02 -102.09 47.07
C ASP A 557 93.28 -101.99 47.96
N LEU A 558 94.20 -101.08 47.62
CA LEU A 558 95.36 -100.76 48.44
C LEU A 558 94.97 -100.07 49.76
N PHE A 559 93.93 -99.24 49.76
CA PHE A 559 93.36 -98.64 50.97
C PHE A 559 92.71 -99.70 51.87
N ILE A 560 91.87 -100.57 51.30
CA ILE A 560 91.19 -101.66 52.01
C ILE A 560 92.23 -102.61 52.62
N THR A 561 93.23 -103.02 51.84
CA THR A 561 94.25 -103.97 52.29
C THR A 561 95.13 -103.42 53.41
N ASN A 562 95.48 -102.12 53.41
CA ASN A 562 96.27 -101.51 54.48
C ASN A 562 95.46 -101.12 55.74
N PHE A 563 94.19 -100.76 55.60
CA PHE A 563 93.39 -100.24 56.73
C PHE A 563 92.42 -101.25 57.37
N MET A 564 92.08 -102.37 56.71
CA MET A 564 91.12 -103.37 57.24
C MET A 564 91.68 -104.75 57.62
N LEU A 565 92.98 -105.04 57.41
CA LEU A 565 93.56 -106.34 57.79
C LEU A 565 94.69 -106.22 58.84
N PRO A 566 94.52 -106.77 60.07
CA PRO A 566 95.50 -106.63 61.14
C PRO A 566 96.73 -107.53 60.98
N ARG A 567 97.91 -106.96 61.24
CA ARG A 567 99.22 -107.58 61.02
C ARG A 567 99.72 -108.36 62.25
N ASN A 568 99.59 -109.69 62.24
CA ASN A 568 100.18 -110.58 63.25
C ASN A 568 101.37 -111.40 62.71
N ARG A 569 102.46 -111.47 63.49
CA ARG A 569 103.55 -112.47 63.45
C ARG A 569 103.65 -113.07 64.86
N PRO A 570 103.80 -114.40 65.07
CA PRO A 570 105.15 -115.04 65.11
C PRO A 570 105.11 -116.54 64.66
N GLN A 571 106.14 -117.40 64.67
CA GLN A 571 107.62 -117.31 64.79
C GLN A 571 108.28 -118.59 64.24
N LYS A 572 109.26 -118.49 63.34
CA LYS A 572 110.59 -119.16 63.41
C LYS A 572 111.50 -118.70 62.28
#